data_AF-A0A0V0XJ86-F1
#
_entry.id   AF-A0A0V0XJ86-F1
#
_cell.length_a   1.000
_cell.length_b   1.000
_cell.length_c   1.000
_cell.angle_alpha   90.00
_cell.angle_beta   90.00
_cell.angle_gamma   90.00
#
_symmetry.space_group_name_H-M   'P 1'
#
loop_
_entity.id
_entity.type
_entity.pdbx_description
1 polymer ?
#
loop_
_entity_poly.entity_id
_entity_poly.type
_entity_poly.pdbx_seq_one_letter_code
_entity_poly.pdbx_strand_id
1 'polypeptide(L)'
;MKCKLRKLINANNYCTSIMKLICLFALVIATSALRIQKLAASKKDYDFKAEKEAVIAELDQRFDGYREHCYPLPGDGCRCQETENGAKVSKEYKSDLECKTDEKRQRLCEDKQCNKEFKSINRCQTKEKCGQDKWAPYESCLKECMKIRYSTSKQQDMCITEMNFYINEVQITEINQCE
;
A
#
# COMPACT_ATOMS: atom_id res chain seq x y z
N MET A 1 32.11 57.83 -31.36
CA MET A 1 31.07 58.75 -30.84
C MET A 1 31.49 59.23 -29.45
N LYS A 2 31.65 60.54 -29.27
CA LYS A 2 32.01 61.17 -27.98
C LYS A 2 30.73 61.35 -27.16
N CYS A 3 30.62 60.72 -26.00
CA CYS A 3 29.62 61.11 -25.00
C CYS A 3 30.25 62.08 -23.99
N LYS A 4 29.56 63.20 -23.87
CA LYS A 4 29.95 64.46 -23.22
C LYS A 4 29.76 64.32 -21.71
N LEU A 5 30.84 64.40 -20.93
CA LEU A 5 30.77 64.51 -19.48
C LEU A 5 30.18 65.89 -19.13
N ARG A 6 28.96 65.92 -18.59
CA ARG A 6 28.32 67.16 -18.11
C ARG A 6 28.54 67.25 -16.60
N LYS A 7 29.28 68.28 -16.17
CA LYS A 7 29.46 68.63 -14.75
C LYS A 7 28.28 69.46 -14.23
N LEU A 8 27.92 69.15 -13.00
CA LEU A 8 27.39 69.99 -11.91
C LEU A 8 25.97 70.57 -12.05
N ILE A 9 25.07 70.05 -11.20
CA ILE A 9 24.09 70.89 -10.50
C ILE A 9 24.41 70.83 -9.01
N ASN A 10 24.94 71.96 -8.56
CA ASN A 10 24.89 72.61 -7.26
C ASN A 10 24.15 71.86 -6.13
N ALA A 11 24.91 71.44 -5.13
CA ALA A 11 24.40 71.01 -3.82
C ALA A 11 24.11 72.26 -2.98
N ASN A 12 22.85 72.68 -2.92
CA ASN A 12 22.37 73.60 -1.91
C ASN A 12 21.66 72.81 -0.80
N ASN A 13 22.05 73.09 0.45
CA ASN A 13 21.61 72.49 1.71
C ASN A 13 20.13 72.77 2.04
N TYR A 14 19.21 72.32 1.20
CA TYR A 14 17.76 72.33 1.48
C TYR A 14 17.16 70.96 1.18
N CYS A 15 17.52 69.94 1.97
CA CYS A 15 16.74 68.69 2.00
C CYS A 15 17.14 67.71 3.11
N THR A 16 17.74 68.13 4.22
CA THR A 16 18.13 67.17 5.27
C THR A 16 16.93 66.55 5.98
N SER A 17 15.80 67.26 6.08
CA SER A 17 14.55 66.73 6.67
C SER A 17 13.67 66.02 5.63
N ILE A 18 13.49 66.63 4.44
CA ILE A 18 12.66 66.07 3.38
C ILE A 18 13.27 64.79 2.79
N MET A 19 14.60 64.71 2.54
CA MET A 19 15.20 63.44 2.11
C MET A 19 15.08 62.36 3.17
N LYS A 20 15.23 62.69 4.46
CA LYS A 20 15.03 61.71 5.55
C LYS A 20 13.60 61.20 5.54
N LEU A 21 12.62 62.08 5.37
CA LEU A 21 11.21 61.71 5.28
C LEU A 21 10.95 60.79 4.08
N ILE A 22 11.48 61.13 2.90
CA ILE A 22 11.35 60.32 1.68
C ILE A 22 12.01 58.93 1.88
N CYS A 23 13.18 58.87 2.49
CA CYS A 23 13.85 57.60 2.82
C CYS A 23 13.06 56.76 3.82
N LEU A 24 12.44 57.38 4.83
CA LEU A 24 11.59 56.69 5.80
C LEU A 24 10.32 56.15 5.14
N PHE A 25 9.67 56.92 4.27
CA PHE A 25 8.52 56.43 3.50
C PHE A 25 8.91 55.28 2.57
N ALA A 26 10.07 55.35 1.91
CA ALA A 26 10.58 54.25 1.08
C ALA A 26 10.85 52.98 1.89
N LEU A 27 11.41 53.10 3.11
CA LEU A 27 11.60 51.98 4.03
C LEU A 27 10.27 51.37 4.48
N VAL A 28 9.27 52.20 4.80
CA VAL A 28 7.93 51.73 5.17
C VAL A 28 7.27 50.98 4.01
N ILE A 29 7.35 51.50 2.79
CA ILE A 29 6.80 50.84 1.58
C ILE A 29 7.52 49.52 1.28
N ALA A 30 8.85 49.47 1.46
CA ALA A 30 9.61 48.23 1.27
C ALA A 30 9.25 47.17 2.32
N THR A 31 9.08 47.58 3.59
CA THR A 31 8.70 46.65 4.67
C THR A 31 7.27 46.13 4.54
N SER A 32 6.33 46.94 4.04
CA SER A 32 4.95 46.50 3.79
C SER A 32 4.84 45.55 2.60
N ALA A 33 5.59 45.77 1.51
CA ALA A 33 5.67 44.85 0.38
C ALA A 33 6.23 43.46 0.78
N LEU A 34 7.25 43.42 1.64
CA LEU A 34 7.83 42.17 2.14
C LEU A 34 6.85 41.39 3.05
N ARG A 35 6.03 42.11 3.84
CA ARG A 35 4.97 41.52 4.67
C ARG A 35 3.86 40.90 3.81
N ILE A 36 3.47 41.56 2.73
CA ILE A 36 2.44 41.08 1.79
C ILE A 36 2.92 39.84 1.02
N GLN A 37 4.19 39.80 0.58
CA GLN A 37 4.76 38.61 -0.06
C GLN A 37 4.88 37.40 0.88
N LYS A 38 5.19 37.62 2.16
CA LYS A 38 5.21 36.54 3.18
C LYS A 38 3.81 35.98 3.51
N LEU A 39 2.75 36.76 3.34
CA LEU A 39 1.37 36.30 3.49
C LEU A 39 0.87 35.57 2.23
N ALA A 40 1.40 35.90 1.05
CA ALA A 40 1.11 35.24 -0.22
C ALA A 40 1.89 33.92 -0.42
N ALA A 41 3.00 33.72 0.31
CA ALA A 41 3.61 32.40 0.48
C ALA A 41 2.68 31.55 1.35
N SER A 42 1.68 30.94 0.70
CA SER A 42 0.78 29.94 1.28
C SER A 42 1.60 29.00 2.16
N LYS A 43 1.44 29.16 3.48
CA LYS A 43 1.81 28.14 4.43
C LYS A 43 0.81 27.02 4.15
N LYS A 44 1.14 26.10 3.24
CA LYS A 44 0.38 24.86 3.10
C LYS A 44 0.27 24.32 4.51
N ASP A 45 -0.96 24.25 5.02
CA ASP A 45 -1.24 23.69 6.32
C ASP A 45 -1.01 22.19 6.17
N TYR A 46 0.26 21.82 6.28
CA TYR A 46 0.75 20.48 6.15
C TYR A 46 0.29 19.75 7.40
N ASP A 47 -0.89 19.14 7.31
CA ASP A 47 -1.41 18.28 8.36
C ASP A 47 -0.65 16.95 8.31
N PHE A 48 0.56 16.97 8.87
CA PHE A 48 1.44 15.82 9.02
C PHE A 48 0.71 14.63 9.67
N LYS A 49 -0.26 14.90 10.54
CA LYS A 49 -1.04 13.85 11.19
C LYS A 49 -1.97 13.16 10.17
N ALA A 50 -2.74 13.93 9.41
CA ALA A 50 -3.63 13.38 8.39
C ALA A 50 -2.86 12.62 7.29
N GLU A 51 -1.72 13.16 6.83
CA GLU A 51 -0.89 12.46 5.83
C GLU A 51 -0.27 11.17 6.37
N LYS A 52 0.24 11.18 7.61
CA LYS A 52 0.75 9.98 8.26
C LYS A 52 -0.33 8.92 8.41
N GLU A 53 -1.53 9.31 8.83
CA GLU A 53 -2.68 8.41 8.96
C GLU A 53 -3.09 7.81 7.62
N ALA A 54 -3.09 8.61 6.55
CA ALA A 54 -3.38 8.12 5.20
C ALA A 54 -2.35 7.09 4.72
N VAL A 55 -1.06 7.34 4.94
CA VAL A 55 0.02 6.39 4.59
C VAL A 55 -0.10 5.10 5.40
N ILE A 56 -0.40 5.18 6.69
CA ILE A 56 -0.61 3.98 7.52
C ILE A 56 -1.79 3.16 6.99
N ALA A 57 -2.91 3.81 6.67
CA ALA A 57 -4.09 3.13 6.14
C ALA A 57 -3.80 2.45 4.78
N GLU A 58 -3.02 3.09 3.92
CA GLU A 58 -2.59 2.50 2.64
C GLU A 58 -1.72 1.26 2.85
N LEU A 59 -0.75 1.33 3.77
CA LEU A 59 0.13 0.20 4.09
C LEU A 59 -0.66 -0.96 4.72
N ASP A 60 -1.56 -0.66 5.65
CA ASP A 60 -2.44 -1.65 6.27
C ASP A 60 -3.29 -2.36 5.22
N GLN A 61 -3.92 -1.61 4.31
CA GLN A 61 -4.74 -2.19 3.25
C GLN A 61 -3.91 -3.08 2.31
N ARG A 62 -2.72 -2.62 1.92
CA ARG A 62 -1.86 -3.33 0.99
C ARG A 62 -1.37 -4.65 1.58
N PHE A 63 -0.82 -4.59 2.80
CA PHE A 63 -0.17 -5.71 3.46
C PHE A 63 -1.14 -6.60 4.26
N ASP A 64 -2.42 -6.25 4.31
CA ASP A 64 -3.45 -7.07 4.94
C ASP A 64 -3.45 -8.51 4.38
N GLY A 65 -3.34 -9.45 5.30
CA GLY A 65 -3.31 -10.89 5.06
C GLY A 65 -2.05 -11.40 4.37
N TYR A 66 -0.91 -10.72 4.49
CA TYR A 66 0.39 -11.31 4.12
C TYR A 66 0.69 -12.55 4.96
N ARG A 67 1.41 -13.51 4.37
CA ARG A 67 1.94 -14.67 5.08
C ARG A 67 2.94 -14.24 6.16
N GLU A 68 3.09 -15.08 7.17
CA GLU A 68 4.12 -14.89 8.18
C GLU A 68 5.51 -14.86 7.53
N HIS A 69 6.38 -14.01 8.07
CA HIS A 69 7.75 -13.81 7.59
C HIS A 69 7.89 -13.38 6.12
N CYS A 70 6.84 -12.79 5.54
CA CYS A 70 6.88 -12.12 4.24
C CYS A 70 6.93 -10.60 4.42
N TYR A 71 7.91 -9.97 3.77
CA TYR A 71 8.15 -8.52 3.84
C TYR A 71 7.96 -7.90 2.47
N PRO A 72 7.23 -6.78 2.34
CA PRO A 72 6.94 -6.16 1.05
C PRO A 72 8.20 -5.61 0.37
N LEU A 73 8.24 -5.67 -0.95
CA LEU A 73 9.26 -5.03 -1.77
C LEU A 73 8.79 -3.65 -2.26
N PRO A 74 9.70 -2.70 -2.55
CA PRO A 74 9.34 -1.47 -3.25
C PRO A 74 8.71 -1.80 -4.60
N GLY A 75 7.56 -1.21 -4.91
CA GLY A 75 6.80 -1.57 -6.11
C GLY A 75 5.73 -2.60 -5.80
N ASP A 76 5.95 -3.86 -6.16
CA ASP A 76 5.01 -5.00 -6.02
C ASP A 76 5.75 -6.24 -5.48
N GLY A 77 5.02 -7.15 -4.85
CA GLY A 77 5.56 -8.40 -4.35
C GLY A 77 6.21 -8.31 -2.97
N CYS A 78 6.89 -9.40 -2.59
CA CYS A 78 7.47 -9.57 -1.26
C CYS A 78 8.62 -10.55 -1.25
N ARG A 79 9.42 -10.46 -0.19
CA ARG A 79 10.43 -11.45 0.17
C ARG A 79 9.98 -12.23 1.40
N CYS A 80 9.86 -13.54 1.28
CA CYS A 80 9.43 -14.44 2.36
C CYS A 80 10.60 -15.29 2.86
N GLN A 81 10.66 -15.50 4.18
CA GLN A 81 11.52 -16.51 4.78
C GLN A 81 10.73 -17.81 4.93
N GLU A 82 11.14 -18.84 4.20
CA GLU A 82 10.51 -20.17 4.21
C GLU A 82 11.47 -21.21 4.77
N THR A 83 10.94 -22.36 5.19
CA THR A 83 11.76 -23.51 5.57
C THR A 83 11.74 -24.53 4.44
N GLU A 84 12.90 -24.79 3.85
CA GLU A 84 13.08 -25.79 2.81
C GLU A 84 14.15 -26.78 3.27
N ASN A 85 13.79 -28.07 3.36
CA ASN A 85 14.66 -29.15 3.87
C ASN A 85 15.28 -28.83 5.26
N GLY A 86 14.52 -28.17 6.15
CA GLY A 86 14.98 -27.77 7.48
C GLY A 86 15.86 -26.52 7.52
N ALA A 87 16.18 -25.91 6.37
CA ALA A 87 16.95 -24.67 6.28
C ALA A 87 16.04 -23.48 5.96
N LYS A 88 16.35 -22.32 6.56
CA LYS A 88 15.66 -21.06 6.25
C LYS A 88 16.15 -20.52 4.91
N VAL A 89 15.26 -20.45 3.92
CA VAL A 89 15.52 -19.90 2.58
C VAL A 89 14.71 -18.62 2.37
N SER A 90 15.29 -17.67 1.63
CA SER A 90 14.62 -16.43 1.26
C SER A 90 14.09 -16.55 -0.17
N LYS A 91 12.78 -16.43 -0.36
CA LYS A 91 12.13 -16.43 -1.68
C LYS A 91 11.50 -15.09 -1.99
N GLU A 92 11.60 -14.67 -3.24
CA GLU A 92 10.97 -13.44 -3.73
C GLU A 92 9.78 -13.78 -4.63
N TYR A 93 8.66 -13.13 -4.34
CA TYR A 93 7.43 -13.19 -5.10
C TYR A 93 7.23 -11.85 -5.79
N LYS A 94 6.80 -11.89 -7.06
CA LYS A 94 6.69 -10.67 -7.88
C LYS A 94 5.38 -9.94 -7.70
N SER A 95 4.33 -10.62 -7.26
CA SER A 95 3.02 -10.02 -7.03
C SER A 95 2.62 -10.02 -5.56
N ASP A 96 1.99 -8.95 -5.09
CA ASP A 96 1.41 -8.85 -3.75
C ASP A 96 0.38 -9.97 -3.49
N LEU A 97 -0.25 -10.51 -4.55
CA LEU A 97 -1.18 -11.63 -4.41
C LEU A 97 -0.47 -12.89 -3.92
N GLU A 98 0.71 -13.19 -4.47
CA GLU A 98 1.56 -14.32 -4.05
C GLU A 98 2.14 -14.14 -2.64
N CYS A 99 1.97 -12.98 -2.00
CA CYS A 99 2.41 -12.71 -0.64
C CYS A 99 1.33 -12.98 0.40
N LYS A 100 0.07 -13.06 -0.05
CA LYS A 100 -1.10 -13.22 0.82
C LYS A 100 -1.30 -14.68 1.22
N THR A 101 -1.92 -14.90 2.38
CA THR A 101 -2.37 -16.23 2.82
C THR A 101 -3.46 -16.76 1.90
N ASP A 102 -3.63 -18.08 1.86
CA ASP A 102 -4.64 -18.74 1.02
C ASP A 102 -6.05 -18.24 1.35
N GLU A 103 -6.34 -18.07 2.64
CA GLU A 103 -7.60 -17.49 3.14
C GLU A 103 -7.81 -16.07 2.60
N LYS A 104 -6.78 -15.22 2.65
CA LYS A 104 -6.90 -13.84 2.16
C LYS A 104 -7.10 -13.80 0.65
N ARG A 105 -6.38 -14.66 -0.10
CA ARG A 105 -6.56 -14.78 -1.55
C ARG A 105 -7.95 -15.28 -1.90
N GLN A 106 -8.47 -16.26 -1.16
CA GLN A 106 -9.84 -16.76 -1.34
C GLN A 106 -10.85 -15.63 -1.11
N ARG A 107 -10.76 -14.87 -0.02
CA ARG A 107 -11.68 -13.74 0.21
C ARG A 107 -11.59 -12.68 -0.89
N LEU A 108 -10.38 -12.32 -1.32
CA LEU A 108 -10.20 -11.39 -2.44
C LEU A 108 -10.81 -11.92 -3.74
N CYS A 109 -10.70 -13.22 -3.96
CA CYS A 109 -11.29 -13.91 -5.09
C CYS A 109 -12.82 -13.91 -5.04
N GLU A 110 -13.38 -14.23 -3.88
CA GLU A 110 -14.82 -14.18 -3.60
C GLU A 110 -15.36 -12.79 -3.85
N ASP A 111 -14.72 -11.76 -3.30
CA ASP A 111 -15.19 -10.39 -3.39
C ASP A 111 -15.11 -9.82 -4.81
N LYS A 112 -13.99 -10.07 -5.52
CA LYS A 112 -13.71 -9.44 -6.82
C LYS A 112 -14.25 -10.23 -8.00
N GLN A 113 -14.19 -11.55 -7.95
CA GLN A 113 -14.46 -12.41 -9.11
C GLN A 113 -15.70 -13.28 -8.91
N CYS A 114 -15.82 -13.94 -7.75
CA CYS A 114 -16.85 -14.97 -7.52
C CYS A 114 -18.04 -14.47 -6.68
N ASN A 115 -18.25 -13.16 -6.57
CA ASN A 115 -19.18 -12.58 -5.60
C ASN A 115 -20.64 -13.01 -5.86
N LYS A 116 -21.02 -13.18 -7.14
CA LYS A 116 -22.38 -13.59 -7.50
C LYS A 116 -22.65 -15.02 -7.04
N GLU A 117 -21.70 -15.91 -7.29
CA GLU A 117 -21.71 -17.32 -6.90
C GLU A 117 -21.61 -17.45 -5.39
N PHE A 118 -20.76 -16.66 -4.74
CA PHE A 118 -20.66 -16.61 -3.29
C PHE A 118 -21.97 -16.16 -2.63
N LYS A 119 -22.64 -15.12 -3.14
CA LYS A 119 -23.95 -14.69 -2.61
C LYS A 119 -25.02 -15.75 -2.80
N SER A 120 -24.98 -16.52 -3.90
CA SER A 120 -25.96 -17.59 -4.14
C SER A 120 -25.74 -18.75 -3.18
N ILE A 121 -24.48 -19.14 -2.91
CA ILE A 121 -24.16 -20.25 -2.01
C ILE A 121 -24.19 -19.88 -0.52
N ASN A 122 -23.81 -18.65 -0.15
CA ASN A 122 -23.83 -18.18 1.24
C ASN A 122 -25.26 -18.15 1.81
N ARG A 123 -26.27 -17.99 0.96
CA ARG A 123 -27.69 -18.16 1.35
C ARG A 123 -27.97 -19.54 1.96
N CYS A 124 -27.27 -20.57 1.50
CA CYS A 124 -27.41 -21.94 1.99
C CYS A 124 -26.45 -22.29 3.15
N GLN A 125 -25.50 -21.42 3.50
CA GLN A 125 -24.43 -21.63 4.49
C GLN A 125 -23.37 -22.70 4.13
N THR A 126 -23.76 -23.91 3.74
CA THR A 126 -22.81 -25.03 3.50
C THR A 126 -23.06 -25.75 2.18
N LYS A 127 -22.06 -26.52 1.74
CA LYS A 127 -22.12 -27.37 0.53
C LYS A 127 -23.20 -28.43 0.63
N GLU A 128 -23.35 -29.09 1.79
CA GLU A 128 -24.42 -30.09 1.97
C GLU A 128 -25.80 -29.45 1.86
N LYS A 129 -25.97 -28.23 2.39
CA LYS A 129 -27.24 -27.51 2.36
C LYS A 129 -27.58 -26.95 0.98
N CYS A 130 -26.59 -26.53 0.19
CA CYS A 130 -26.84 -25.92 -1.11
C CYS A 130 -26.94 -26.94 -2.25
N GLY A 131 -26.41 -28.15 -2.06
CA GLY A 131 -26.34 -29.16 -3.10
C GLY A 131 -25.18 -28.91 -4.08
N GLN A 132 -24.68 -29.99 -4.68
CA GLN A 132 -23.51 -29.95 -5.58
C GLN A 132 -23.77 -29.11 -6.83
N ASP A 133 -25.00 -29.09 -7.34
CA ASP A 133 -25.42 -28.35 -8.53
C ASP A 133 -25.27 -26.84 -8.35
N LYS A 134 -25.67 -26.30 -7.19
CA LYS A 134 -25.52 -24.87 -6.88
C LYS A 134 -24.11 -24.52 -6.43
N TRP A 135 -23.39 -25.46 -5.84
CA TRP A 135 -22.04 -25.26 -5.35
C TRP A 135 -20.99 -25.29 -6.47
N ALA A 136 -21.20 -26.10 -7.51
CA ALA A 136 -20.23 -26.32 -8.58
C ALA A 136 -19.77 -25.03 -9.31
N PRO A 137 -20.65 -24.06 -9.63
CA PRO A 137 -20.22 -22.79 -10.23
C PRO A 137 -19.29 -21.97 -9.32
N TYR A 138 -19.60 -21.91 -8.02
CA TYR A 138 -18.74 -21.25 -7.03
C TYR A 138 -17.39 -21.95 -6.90
N GLU A 139 -17.39 -23.28 -6.80
CA GLU A 139 -16.16 -24.08 -6.70
C GLU A 139 -15.28 -23.93 -7.94
N SER A 140 -15.90 -23.92 -9.13
CA SER A 140 -15.20 -23.68 -10.41
C SER A 140 -14.58 -22.28 -10.45
N CYS A 141 -15.34 -21.25 -10.06
CA CYS A 141 -14.85 -19.87 -10.04
C CYS A 141 -13.67 -19.71 -9.09
N LEU A 142 -13.77 -20.23 -7.86
CA LEU A 142 -12.68 -20.19 -6.89
C LEU A 142 -11.43 -20.89 -7.42
N LYS A 143 -11.58 -22.10 -7.98
CA LYS A 143 -10.44 -22.84 -8.56
C LYS A 143 -9.76 -22.04 -9.65
N GLU A 144 -10.50 -21.45 -10.57
CA GLU A 144 -9.94 -20.65 -11.66
C GLU A 144 -9.20 -19.42 -11.16
N CYS A 145 -9.83 -18.68 -10.25
CA CYS A 145 -9.30 -17.44 -9.71
C CYS A 145 -8.10 -17.64 -8.77
N MET A 146 -8.06 -18.77 -8.06
CA MET A 146 -6.94 -19.16 -7.21
C MET A 146 -5.79 -19.82 -7.98
N LYS A 147 -5.90 -19.98 -9.31
CA LYS A 147 -4.77 -20.39 -10.17
C LYS A 147 -3.70 -19.30 -10.19
N ILE A 148 -2.94 -19.20 -9.12
CA ILE A 148 -1.61 -18.65 -9.18
C ILE A 148 -0.79 -19.58 -10.06
N ARG A 149 0.00 -19.02 -10.99
CA ARG A 149 1.11 -19.74 -11.61
C ARG A 149 2.09 -20.10 -10.51
N TYR A 150 1.84 -21.21 -9.81
CA TYR A 150 2.88 -21.91 -9.08
C TYR A 150 3.89 -22.34 -10.12
N SER A 151 4.88 -21.50 -10.41
CA SER A 151 6.12 -21.97 -10.98
C SER A 151 6.79 -22.79 -9.87
N THR A 152 6.44 -24.08 -9.84
CA THR A 152 7.23 -25.16 -9.25
C THR A 152 7.84 -24.84 -7.88
N SER A 153 7.02 -24.75 -6.84
CA SER A 153 7.45 -25.13 -5.50
C SER A 153 6.49 -26.19 -5.00
N LYS A 154 6.86 -27.45 -5.27
CA LYS A 154 6.30 -28.69 -4.71
C LYS A 154 4.84 -28.59 -4.29
N GLN A 155 3.96 -28.98 -5.20
CA GLN A 155 2.75 -29.66 -4.80
C GLN A 155 3.19 -30.97 -4.13
N GLN A 156 3.38 -30.91 -2.82
CA GLN A 156 3.38 -32.09 -1.98
C GLN A 156 1.92 -32.22 -1.57
N ASP A 157 1.13 -32.84 -2.43
CA ASP A 157 -0.22 -33.26 -2.09
C ASP A 157 -0.10 -34.21 -0.91
N MET A 158 -0.32 -33.67 0.29
CA MET A 158 -0.37 -34.42 1.52
C MET A 158 -1.76 -35.02 1.62
N CYS A 159 -1.94 -36.25 1.13
CA CYS A 159 -3.18 -36.97 1.28
C CYS A 159 -3.17 -37.70 2.62
N ILE A 160 -4.16 -37.45 3.47
CA ILE A 160 -4.39 -38.27 4.66
C ILE A 160 -5.06 -39.57 4.19
N THR A 161 -4.30 -40.66 4.15
CA THR A 161 -4.80 -41.96 3.65
C THR A 161 -5.59 -42.74 4.70
N GLU A 162 -5.35 -42.52 6.00
CA GLU A 162 -6.12 -43.14 7.08
C GLU A 162 -6.31 -42.18 8.26
N MET A 163 -7.56 -42.01 8.71
CA MET A 163 -7.92 -41.35 9.97
C MET A 163 -8.58 -42.38 10.89
N ASN A 164 -7.90 -42.75 11.97
CA ASN A 164 -8.50 -43.56 13.02
C ASN A 164 -9.06 -42.65 14.12
N PHE A 165 -10.38 -42.68 14.30
CA PHE A 165 -11.06 -41.96 15.38
C PHE A 165 -11.13 -42.84 16.62
N TYR A 166 -10.45 -42.43 17.70
CA TYR A 166 -10.73 -42.93 19.04
C TYR A 166 -11.48 -41.85 19.81
N ILE A 167 -12.45 -42.28 20.63
CA ILE A 167 -13.55 -41.47 21.19
C ILE A 167 -13.12 -40.16 21.88
N ASN A 168 -11.83 -39.95 22.19
CA ASN A 168 -11.34 -38.71 22.81
C ASN A 168 -10.06 -38.08 22.21
N GLU A 169 -9.40 -38.63 21.17
CA GLU A 169 -8.25 -37.99 20.52
C GLU A 169 -8.12 -38.40 19.02
N VAL A 170 -7.76 -37.44 18.16
CA VAL A 170 -7.38 -37.70 16.76
C VAL A 170 -5.87 -37.95 16.71
N GLN A 171 -5.46 -39.18 16.40
CA GLN A 171 -4.05 -39.54 16.18
C GLN A 171 -3.83 -39.70 14.67
N ILE A 172 -2.97 -38.86 14.08
CA ILE A 172 -2.52 -38.99 12.69
C ILE A 172 -1.32 -39.92 12.71
N THR A 173 -1.49 -41.17 12.26
CA THR A 173 -0.44 -42.21 12.36
C THR A 173 0.49 -42.27 11.16
N GLU A 174 0.05 -41.89 9.96
CA GLU A 174 0.93 -41.82 8.79
C GLU A 174 0.56 -40.66 7.86
N ILE A 175 1.60 -39.99 7.37
CA ILE A 175 1.53 -38.95 6.35
C ILE A 175 2.47 -39.38 5.23
N ASN A 176 1.91 -39.75 4.08
CA ASN A 176 2.68 -40.15 2.90
C ASN A 176 2.52 -39.13 1.76
N GLN A 177 3.53 -39.08 0.89
CA GLN A 177 3.47 -38.33 -0.36
C GLN A 177 2.67 -39.15 -1.38
N CYS A 178 1.66 -38.53 -1.99
CA CYS A 178 0.95 -39.14 -3.11
C CYS A 178 1.79 -39.04 -4.39
N GLU A 179 1.98 -40.18 -5.08
CA GLU A 179 2.58 -40.27 -6.42
C GLU A 179 1.63 -39.76 -7.51
#